data_AF-A0A928CYB2-F1
#
_entry.id   AF-A0A928CYB2-F1
#
_cell.length_a   1.000
_cell.length_b   1.000
_cell.length_c   1.000
_cell.angle_alpha   90.00
_cell.angle_beta   90.00
_cell.angle_gamma   90.00
#
_symmetry.space_group_name_H-M   'P 1'
#
loop_
_entity.id
_entity.type
_entity.pdbx_description
1 polymer ?
#
loop_
_entity_poly.entity_id
_entity_poly.type
_entity_poly.pdbx_seq_one_letter_code
_entity_poly.pdbx_strand_id
1 'polypeptide(L)'
;MKKFLTPVVFLLLSLPVFTGCITGDNRLPSEDIEVFTEHQDIISILRNPSIPADSKAKYDAARELVKKVDLTFTRETATIDKLFYYRDAQADGLDTEEPVFTFTYRYGNDFIRIRFFTCRMFVTRVEIKENE
;
A
#
# COMPACT_ATOMS: atom_id res chain seq x y z
N MET A 1 46.40 -50.91 -37.39
CA MET A 1 45.01 -51.33 -37.63
C MET A 1 44.11 -50.70 -36.57
N LYS A 2 43.04 -50.02 -37.00
CA LYS A 2 41.87 -49.54 -36.23
C LYS A 2 42.15 -48.42 -35.20
N LYS A 3 41.35 -47.36 -35.04
CA LYS A 3 40.13 -46.84 -35.70
C LYS A 3 40.00 -45.35 -35.28
N PHE A 4 39.46 -44.56 -36.19
CA PHE A 4 39.06 -43.14 -36.05
C PHE A 4 37.80 -42.94 -35.18
N LEU A 5 37.55 -41.66 -34.84
CA LEU A 5 36.27 -41.02 -34.42
C LEU A 5 35.82 -41.34 -32.98
N THR A 6 35.38 -40.39 -32.14
CA THR A 6 34.48 -39.24 -32.38
C THR A 6 34.59 -38.24 -31.20
N PRO A 7 34.51 -36.91 -31.39
CA PRO A 7 34.36 -35.98 -30.26
C PRO A 7 32.92 -36.02 -29.74
N VAL A 8 32.76 -36.26 -28.43
CA VAL A 8 31.47 -36.13 -27.75
C VAL A 8 31.13 -34.64 -27.70
N VAL A 9 30.18 -34.25 -28.55
CA VAL A 9 29.57 -32.91 -28.59
C VAL A 9 28.94 -32.65 -27.22
N PHE A 10 29.53 -31.73 -26.46
CA PHE A 10 28.96 -31.20 -25.22
C PHE A 10 27.74 -30.36 -25.60
N LEU A 11 26.55 -30.96 -25.47
CA LEU A 11 25.27 -30.31 -25.68
C LEU A 11 25.10 -29.28 -24.54
N LEU A 12 25.27 -27.99 -24.86
CA LEU A 12 24.91 -26.87 -23.99
C LEU A 12 23.40 -26.93 -23.74
N LEU A 13 22.99 -27.48 -22.59
CA LEU A 13 21.64 -27.28 -22.06
C LEU A 13 21.54 -25.81 -21.66
N SER A 14 20.95 -25.01 -22.54
CA SER A 14 20.40 -23.71 -22.19
C SER A 14 19.28 -23.94 -21.17
N LEU A 15 19.58 -23.69 -19.89
CA LEU A 15 18.55 -23.49 -18.87
C LEU A 15 17.65 -22.35 -19.35
N PRO A 16 16.34 -22.57 -19.53
CA PRO A 16 15.43 -21.44 -19.66
C PRO A 16 15.52 -20.69 -18.33
N VAL A 17 16.08 -19.47 -18.38
CA VAL A 17 15.92 -18.48 -17.33
C VAL A 17 14.42 -18.29 -17.25
N PHE A 18 13.78 -18.88 -16.23
CA PHE A 18 12.47 -18.44 -15.80
C PHE A 18 12.65 -16.98 -15.38
N THR A 19 12.50 -16.07 -16.33
CA THR A 19 12.12 -14.70 -16.02
C THR A 19 10.71 -14.83 -15.46
N GLY A 20 10.64 -15.09 -14.16
CA GLY A 20 9.43 -14.88 -13.40
C GLY A 20 9.06 -13.44 -13.65
N CYS A 21 8.06 -13.24 -14.51
CA CYS A 21 7.32 -11.99 -14.56
C CYS A 21 6.85 -11.75 -13.13
N ILE A 22 7.60 -10.91 -12.41
CA ILE A 22 7.02 -10.13 -11.34
C ILE A 22 5.98 -9.28 -12.06
N THR A 23 4.75 -9.80 -12.18
CA THR A 23 3.57 -8.94 -12.22
C THR A 23 3.47 -8.37 -10.81
N GLY A 24 4.47 -7.56 -10.46
CA GLY A 24 4.55 -6.88 -9.20
C GLY A 24 3.35 -5.98 -9.16
N ASP A 25 2.61 -6.07 -8.09
CA ASP A 25 1.70 -5.03 -7.71
C ASP A 25 2.48 -3.71 -7.81
N ASN A 26 2.17 -2.87 -8.81
CA ASN A 26 2.93 -1.64 -9.11
C ASN A 26 2.68 -0.54 -8.05
N ARG A 27 2.27 -0.95 -6.85
CA ARG A 27 1.97 -0.07 -5.73
C ARG A 27 3.26 0.21 -4.98
N LEU A 28 3.54 1.49 -4.74
CA LEU A 28 4.67 1.89 -3.92
C LEU A 28 4.40 1.54 -2.44
N PRO A 29 5.35 0.95 -1.71
CA PRO A 29 5.21 0.76 -0.27
C PRO A 29 4.97 2.10 0.44
N SER A 30 4.02 2.17 1.35
CA SER A 30 3.68 3.43 2.06
C SER A 30 4.80 4.09 2.86
N GLU A 31 5.87 3.35 3.17
CA GLU A 31 7.07 3.87 3.83
C GLU A 31 8.12 4.42 2.85
N ASP A 32 7.93 4.21 1.55
CA ASP A 32 8.86 4.72 0.55
C ASP A 32 8.77 6.24 0.45
N ILE A 33 9.91 6.90 0.35
CA ILE A 33 9.99 8.36 0.31
C ILE A 33 9.29 8.93 -0.93
N GLU A 34 9.32 8.16 -2.02
CA GLU A 34 8.74 8.50 -3.31
C GLU A 34 7.22 8.68 -3.24
N VAL A 35 6.53 7.99 -2.33
CA VAL A 35 5.09 8.15 -2.10
C VAL A 35 4.73 9.61 -1.80
N PHE A 36 5.54 10.28 -0.98
CA PHE A 36 5.25 11.65 -0.54
C PHE A 36 5.55 12.69 -1.61
N THR A 37 6.35 12.36 -2.62
CA THR A 37 6.66 13.23 -3.76
C THR A 37 5.76 12.95 -4.97
N GLU A 38 5.54 11.67 -5.31
CA GLU A 38 4.80 11.25 -6.51
C GLU A 38 3.28 11.34 -6.34
N HIS A 39 2.78 11.31 -5.11
CA HIS A 39 1.35 11.36 -4.78
C HIS A 39 0.99 12.53 -3.87
N GLN A 40 1.79 13.60 -3.92
CA GLN A 40 1.61 14.79 -3.09
C GLN A 40 0.22 15.44 -3.30
N ASP A 41 -0.30 15.42 -4.51
CA ASP A 41 -1.63 15.93 -4.86
C ASP A 41 -2.73 15.16 -4.12
N ILE A 42 -2.69 13.83 -4.16
CA ILE A 42 -3.63 12.95 -3.46
C ILE A 42 -3.53 13.16 -1.94
N ILE A 43 -2.30 13.14 -1.40
CA ILE A 43 -2.04 13.32 0.03
C ILE A 43 -2.51 14.72 0.48
N SER A 44 -2.33 15.76 -0.33
CA SER A 44 -2.78 17.11 0.02
C SER A 44 -4.30 17.20 0.21
N ILE A 45 -5.08 16.44 -0.57
CA ILE A 45 -6.54 16.37 -0.42
C ILE A 45 -6.90 15.63 0.87
N LEU A 46 -6.27 14.47 1.11
CA LEU A 46 -6.52 13.64 2.29
C LEU A 46 -6.13 14.34 3.60
N ARG A 47 -5.11 15.20 3.55
CA ARG A 47 -4.66 16.00 4.70
C ARG A 47 -5.40 17.33 4.86
N ASN A 48 -6.23 17.73 3.91
CA ASN A 48 -6.88 19.05 3.94
C ASN A 48 -7.99 19.07 5.03
N PRO A 49 -7.85 19.89 6.09
CA PRO A 49 -8.85 19.97 7.15
C PRO A 49 -10.13 20.71 6.74
N SER A 50 -10.07 21.52 5.68
CA SER A 50 -11.22 22.25 5.16
C SER A 50 -12.15 21.39 4.30
N ILE A 51 -11.70 20.17 3.95
CA ILE A 51 -12.48 19.21 3.17
C ILE A 51 -13.04 18.15 4.13
N PRO A 52 -14.37 18.00 4.23
CA PRO A 52 -14.99 16.96 5.05
C PRO A 52 -14.62 15.55 4.59
N ALA A 53 -14.49 14.60 5.54
CA ALA A 53 -14.16 13.20 5.26
C ALA A 53 -15.20 12.48 4.37
N ASP A 54 -16.45 12.93 4.39
CA ASP A 54 -17.57 12.44 3.56
C ASP A 54 -17.73 13.19 2.23
N SER A 55 -16.72 13.98 1.83
CA SER A 55 -16.71 14.63 0.53
C SER A 55 -16.27 13.69 -0.60
N LYS A 56 -16.78 13.95 -1.81
CA LYS A 56 -16.33 13.27 -3.03
C LYS A 56 -14.81 13.35 -3.22
N ALA A 57 -14.22 14.51 -2.93
CA ALA A 57 -12.80 14.75 -3.10
C ALA A 57 -11.94 13.82 -2.22
N LYS A 58 -12.26 13.69 -0.93
CA LYS A 58 -11.54 12.78 -0.04
C LYS A 58 -11.82 11.31 -0.35
N TYR A 59 -13.04 10.96 -0.74
CA TYR A 59 -13.35 9.61 -1.22
C TYR A 59 -12.54 9.23 -2.46
N ASP A 60 -12.53 10.07 -3.50
CA ASP A 60 -11.78 9.81 -4.73
C ASP A 60 -10.27 9.74 -4.46
N ALA A 61 -9.74 10.66 -3.64
CA ALA A 61 -8.33 10.66 -3.25
C ALA A 61 -7.95 9.41 -2.46
N ALA A 62 -8.78 8.97 -1.51
CA ALA A 62 -8.52 7.73 -0.76
C ALA A 62 -8.52 6.52 -1.68
N ARG A 63 -9.45 6.46 -2.64
CA ARG A 63 -9.53 5.39 -3.65
C ARG A 63 -8.30 5.34 -4.53
N GLU A 64 -7.83 6.51 -4.95
CA GLU A 64 -6.65 6.60 -5.79
C GLU A 64 -5.38 6.24 -5.01
N LEU A 65 -5.29 6.64 -3.73
CA LEU A 65 -4.16 6.29 -2.87
C LEU A 65 -4.04 4.77 -2.70
N VAL A 66 -5.11 4.06 -2.34
CA VAL A 66 -5.04 2.60 -2.10
C VAL A 66 -4.74 1.78 -3.37
N LYS A 67 -5.02 2.36 -4.55
CA LYS A 67 -4.69 1.78 -5.87
C LYS A 67 -3.23 2.00 -6.26
N LYS A 68 -2.57 3.05 -5.74
CA LYS A 68 -1.18 3.41 -6.07
C LYS A 68 -0.17 3.10 -4.96
N VAL A 69 -0.63 2.99 -3.72
CA VAL A 69 0.22 2.83 -2.54
C VAL A 69 -0.21 1.60 -1.75
N ASP A 70 0.76 0.76 -1.41
CA ASP A 70 0.57 -0.39 -0.54
C ASP A 70 0.69 0.04 0.93
N LEU A 71 -0.47 0.28 1.54
CA LEU A 71 -0.57 0.65 2.96
C LEU A 71 -0.27 -0.54 3.89
N THR A 72 -0.21 -1.78 3.41
CA THR A 72 0.16 -2.93 4.26
C THR A 72 1.62 -2.86 4.74
N PHE A 73 2.44 -2.04 4.09
CA PHE A 73 3.82 -1.75 4.48
C PHE A 73 3.94 -0.68 5.55
N THR A 74 2.85 -0.01 5.98
CA THR A 74 2.94 1.02 7.02
C THR A 74 3.44 0.40 8.32
N ARG A 75 4.52 0.95 8.87
CA ARG A 75 5.22 0.51 10.08
C ARG A 75 5.07 1.48 11.23
N GLU A 76 4.91 2.77 10.95
CA GLU A 76 4.88 3.79 11.99
C GLU A 76 3.64 4.68 11.91
N THR A 77 3.13 5.10 13.07
CA THR A 77 2.02 6.05 13.16
C THR A 77 2.37 7.42 12.56
N ALA A 78 3.65 7.76 12.49
CA ALA A 78 4.13 8.96 11.81
C ALA A 78 3.80 8.93 10.31
N THR A 79 3.84 7.76 9.67
CA THR A 79 3.48 7.59 8.26
C THR A 79 1.99 7.80 8.05
N ILE A 80 1.15 7.36 9.00
CA ILE A 80 -0.30 7.66 8.97
C ILE A 80 -0.54 9.19 8.97
N ASP A 81 0.13 9.95 9.86
CA ASP A 81 -0.02 11.42 9.96
C ASP A 81 0.48 12.17 8.72
N LYS A 82 1.46 11.60 8.02
CA LYS A 82 1.95 12.11 6.73
C LYS A 82 0.99 11.84 5.57
N LEU A 83 0.17 10.79 5.64
CA LEU A 83 -0.74 10.40 4.57
C LEU A 83 -2.15 10.97 4.73
N PHE A 84 -2.64 11.07 5.96
CA PHE A 84 -4.03 11.40 6.25
C PHE A 84 -4.14 12.57 7.23
N TYR A 85 -5.27 13.27 7.20
CA TYR A 85 -5.61 14.18 8.29
C TYR A 85 -6.03 13.37 9.52
N TYR A 86 -5.22 13.37 10.58
CA TYR A 86 -5.46 12.53 11.76
C TYR A 86 -6.87 12.66 12.38
N ARG A 87 -7.51 13.84 12.30
CA ARG A 87 -8.87 14.03 12.84
C ARG A 87 -9.98 13.39 12.02
N ASP A 88 -9.68 12.90 10.81
CA ASP A 88 -10.62 12.07 10.06
C ASP A 88 -10.69 10.65 10.64
N ALA A 89 -9.73 10.25 11.47
CA ALA A 89 -9.72 8.95 12.11
C ALA A 89 -10.75 8.89 13.25
N GLN A 90 -11.52 7.80 13.25
CA GLN A 90 -12.16 7.29 14.46
C GLN A 90 -11.16 6.43 15.20
N ALA A 91 -10.81 6.82 16.42
CA ALA A 91 -9.89 6.09 17.26
C ALA A 91 -10.66 5.21 18.25
N ASP A 92 -10.43 3.91 18.19
CA ASP A 92 -11.00 2.91 19.10
C ASP A 92 -9.91 2.34 20.01
N GLY A 93 -10.26 2.03 21.26
CA GLY A 93 -9.36 1.34 22.19
C GLY A 93 -8.10 2.15 22.55
N LEU A 94 -8.20 3.47 22.67
CA LEU A 94 -7.07 4.34 23.05
C LEU A 94 -6.48 4.02 24.43
N ASP A 95 -7.25 3.37 25.29
CA ASP A 95 -6.88 2.87 26.61
C ASP A 95 -6.36 1.42 26.59
N THR A 96 -6.30 0.79 25.41
CA THR A 96 -5.83 -0.58 25.22
C THR A 96 -4.40 -0.62 24.69
N GLU A 97 -3.75 -1.79 24.76
CA GLU A 97 -2.41 -1.99 24.21
C GLU A 97 -2.37 -1.94 22.67
N GLU A 98 -3.53 -2.09 22.03
CA GLU A 98 -3.67 -2.13 20.57
C GLU A 98 -4.72 -1.13 20.02
N PRO A 99 -4.48 0.20 20.09
CA PRO A 99 -5.41 1.18 19.52
C PRO A 99 -5.59 0.99 18.02
N VAL A 100 -6.80 1.29 17.53
CA VAL A 100 -7.14 1.20 16.11
C VAL A 100 -7.55 2.56 15.58
N PHE A 101 -6.86 3.03 14.53
CA PHE A 101 -7.24 4.24 13.80
C PHE A 101 -8.01 3.85 12.54
N THR A 102 -9.29 4.20 12.49
CA THR A 102 -10.19 3.90 11.37
C THR A 102 -10.49 5.16 10.58
N PHE A 103 -9.98 5.26 9.36
CA PHE A 103 -10.36 6.28 8.39
C PHE A 103 -11.47 5.73 7.52
N THR A 104 -12.61 6.44 7.45
CA THR A 104 -13.71 6.04 6.55
C THR A 104 -14.10 7.23 5.67
N TYR A 105 -13.87 7.11 4.38
CA TYR A 105 -14.27 8.09 3.37
C TYR A 105 -15.49 7.54 2.62
N ARG A 106 -16.53 8.36 2.49
CA ARG A 106 -17.81 7.96 1.88
C ARG A 106 -18.22 8.93 0.80
N TYR A 107 -18.87 8.43 -0.24
CA TYR A 107 -19.58 9.25 -1.21
C TYR A 107 -20.77 8.48 -1.76
N GLY A 108 -21.98 9.00 -1.57
CA GLY A 108 -23.20 8.25 -1.89
C GLY A 108 -23.31 6.96 -1.06
N ASN A 109 -23.43 5.82 -1.74
CA ASN A 109 -23.50 4.49 -1.11
C ASN A 109 -22.13 3.79 -1.00
N ASP A 110 -21.10 4.41 -1.55
CA ASP A 110 -19.77 3.82 -1.67
C ASP A 110 -18.89 4.26 -0.51
N PHE A 111 -17.95 3.41 -0.12
CA PHE A 111 -17.01 3.76 0.93
C PHE A 111 -15.66 3.07 0.77
N ILE A 112 -14.65 3.72 1.34
CA ILE A 112 -13.34 3.15 1.59
C ILE A 112 -13.05 3.30 3.07
N ARG A 113 -12.74 2.17 3.70
CA ARG A 113 -12.34 2.10 5.10
C ARG A 113 -10.94 1.55 5.22
N ILE A 114 -10.08 2.30 5.87
CA ILE A 114 -8.69 1.93 6.14
C ILE A 114 -8.53 1.89 7.65
N ARG A 115 -8.12 0.75 8.19
CA ARG A 115 -7.88 0.55 9.63
C ARG A 115 -6.43 0.26 9.86
N PHE A 116 -5.81 1.02 10.76
CA PHE A 116 -4.46 0.79 11.24
C PHE A 116 -4.54 0.31 12.68
N PHE A 117 -4.12 -0.93 12.92
CA PHE A 117 -3.93 -1.49 14.25
C PHE A 117 -2.53 -1.09 14.70
N THR A 118 -2.42 -0.56 15.90
CA THR A 118 -1.17 0.04 16.37
C THR A 118 -0.79 -0.51 17.73
N CYS A 119 0.50 -0.56 18.02
CA CYS A 119 1.01 -0.74 19.37
C CYS A 119 2.03 0.37 19.62
N ARG A 120 1.70 1.30 20.52
CA ARG A 120 2.45 2.55 20.72
C ARG A 120 2.60 3.32 19.40
N MET A 121 3.82 3.44 18.87
CA MET A 121 4.14 4.15 17.64
C MET A 121 4.21 3.24 16.41
N PHE A 122 4.04 1.93 16.59
CA PHE A 122 4.15 0.96 15.51
C PHE A 122 2.78 0.57 14.97
N VAL A 123 2.71 0.36 13.67
CA VAL A 123 1.56 -0.25 13.00
C VAL A 123 1.83 -1.74 12.89
N THR A 124 0.91 -2.53 13.45
CA THR A 124 1.03 -4.00 13.51
C THR A 124 0.24 -4.67 12.39
N ARG A 125 -0.85 -4.04 11.94
CA ARG A 125 -1.71 -4.54 10.86
C ARG A 125 -2.45 -3.41 10.19
N VAL A 126 -2.71 -3.57 8.90
CA VAL A 126 -3.58 -2.69 8.12
C VAL A 126 -4.70 -3.51 7.48
N GLU A 127 -5.93 -3.02 7.57
CA GLU A 127 -7.10 -3.58 6.88
C GLU A 127 -7.69 -2.52 5.96
N ILE A 128 -7.92 -2.87 4.69
CA ILE A 128 -8.59 -2.03 3.70
C ILE A 128 -9.87 -2.73 3.28
N LYS A 129 -10.99 -2.00 3.30
CA LYS A 129 -12.28 -2.47 2.80
C LYS A 129 -12.92 -1.42 1.91
N GLU A 130 -13.34 -1.86 0.73
CA GLU A 130 -14.01 -1.03 -0.28
C GLU A 130 -15.41 -1.59 -0.55
N ASN A 131 -16.37 -0.71 -0.80
CA ASN A 131 -17.67 -1.05 -1.37
C ASN A 131 -17.89 -0.12 -2.56
N GLU A 132 -18.06 -0.74 -3.73
CA GLU A 132 -18.34 -0.10 -5.04
C GLU A 132 -19.76 -0.46 -5.52
#